data_AF-A0A263BS02-F1
#
_entry.id   AF-A0A263BS02-F1
#
_cell.length_a   1.000
_cell.length_b   1.000
_cell.length_c   1.000
_cell.angle_alpha   90.00
_cell.angle_beta   90.00
_cell.angle_gamma   90.00
#
_symmetry.space_group_name_H-M   'P 1'
#
loop_
_entity.id
_entity.type
_entity.pdbx_description
1 polymer ?
#
loop_
_entity_poly.entity_id
_entity_poly.type
_entity_poly.pdbx_seq_one_letter_code
_entity_poly.pdbx_strand_id
1 'polypeptide(L)'
;MILKYNGKNLSGGINVTKSWEEIVKVKAVDKESVLLGKQSDDGNWRYKMQEKLKVKADQEITIEKTGTNATFHQMTTRQTGIVNDWEKALAFLEASFLEAEPVSVHSSFRLKIWQIMSGQAKESLKLNWQQICFPDGPQLAILASWLRSSKHTVIITGPSTNQKKSTEEKILSVDAFNNKNKEFHNYYSKKIKELNRERYASILDDISVLEKEGHIQSIITEYTNGFHQDSGSKNVYELHGSLKKCHCHFCGRTVHQRVFLDNRNCPDCGGNVRPSVVLLSEKLPIETWKKAAIELRKADLVIVLDTSLQMNPSNKLLGYTNGKTVFLQTEKNESLPKNDLTIVGDVSNNIKLLTQIMSPNTIEV
;
A
#
# COMPACT_ATOMS: atom_id res chain seq x y z
N MET A 1 -29.59 6.58 27.44
CA MET A 1 -29.61 7.75 28.34
C MET A 1 -30.71 8.68 27.84
N ILE A 2 -31.80 8.89 28.58
CA ILE A 2 -32.91 9.76 28.16
C ILE A 2 -32.75 11.09 28.89
N LEU A 3 -32.43 12.17 28.16
CA LEU A 3 -32.32 13.52 28.71
C LEU A 3 -33.72 14.13 28.83
N LYS A 4 -34.07 14.60 30.04
CA LYS A 4 -35.31 15.33 30.32
C LYS A 4 -34.97 16.76 30.74
N TYR A 5 -35.67 17.75 30.17
CA TYR A 5 -35.65 19.14 30.63
C TYR A 5 -37.10 19.61 30.83
N ASN A 6 -37.42 20.15 32.01
CA ASN A 6 -38.78 20.55 32.42
C ASN A 6 -39.87 19.50 32.17
N GLY A 7 -39.59 18.23 32.50
CA GLY A 7 -40.60 17.16 32.51
C GLY A 7 -41.05 16.65 31.13
N LYS A 8 -40.53 17.18 30.03
CA LYS A 8 -40.80 16.65 28.67
C LYS A 8 -39.64 15.76 28.19
N ASN A 9 -39.98 14.63 27.56
CA ASN A 9 -39.01 13.78 26.87
C ASN A 9 -38.52 14.52 25.63
N LEU A 10 -37.21 14.74 25.52
CA LEU A 10 -36.60 15.24 24.28
C LEU A 10 -36.47 14.06 23.31
N SER A 11 -37.50 13.82 22.50
CA SER A 11 -37.40 12.95 21.33
C SER A 11 -36.79 13.74 20.17
N GLY A 12 -35.52 14.10 20.29
CA GLY A 12 -34.72 14.64 19.20
C GLY A 12 -33.52 13.72 19.04
N GLY A 13 -33.39 13.08 17.88
CA GLY A 13 -32.16 12.38 17.52
C GLY A 13 -30.98 13.32 17.77
N ILE A 14 -29.96 12.84 18.47
CA ILE A 14 -28.72 13.58 18.65
C ILE A 14 -28.09 13.68 17.27
N ASN A 15 -28.39 14.75 16.53
CA ASN A 15 -27.60 15.16 15.39
C ASN A 15 -26.25 15.60 15.94
N VAL A 16 -25.30 14.67 16.01
CA VAL A 16 -23.90 14.98 16.30
C VAL A 16 -23.37 15.71 15.05
N THR A 17 -23.62 17.01 14.96
CA THR A 17 -22.96 17.81 13.93
C THR A 17 -21.45 17.73 14.18
N LYS A 18 -20.69 17.11 13.27
CA LYS A 18 -19.23 17.00 13.38
C LYS A 18 -18.60 18.37 13.63
N SER A 19 -17.61 18.46 14.50
CA SER A 19 -16.89 19.71 14.78
C SER A 19 -16.06 20.15 13.58
N TRP A 20 -15.61 21.41 13.58
CA TRP A 20 -14.56 21.84 12.65
C TRP A 20 -13.25 21.14 13.00
N GLU A 21 -12.60 20.57 12.01
CA GLU A 21 -11.35 19.81 12.09
C GLU A 21 -10.23 20.57 11.37
N GLU A 22 -9.00 20.45 11.84
CA GLU A 22 -7.82 21.01 11.16
C GLU A 22 -7.51 20.19 9.91
N ILE A 23 -7.66 20.77 8.72
CA ILE A 23 -7.34 20.13 7.44
C ILE A 23 -5.86 20.25 7.13
N VAL A 24 -5.34 21.48 7.21
CA VAL A 24 -3.92 21.75 7.09
C VAL A 24 -3.57 22.96 7.93
N LYS A 25 -2.46 22.86 8.65
CA LYS A 25 -1.90 23.92 9.46
C LYS A 25 -0.48 24.20 9.00
N VAL A 26 -0.16 25.48 8.83
CA VAL A 26 1.17 25.96 8.49
C VAL A 26 1.59 27.10 9.39
N LYS A 27 2.91 27.29 9.50
CA LYS A 27 3.53 28.32 10.30
C LYS A 27 4.56 29.08 9.47
N ALA A 28 4.39 30.39 9.40
CA ALA A 28 5.38 31.33 8.90
C ALA A 28 5.94 32.15 10.07
N VAL A 29 6.91 33.02 9.80
CA VAL A 29 7.68 33.77 10.81
C VAL A 29 6.78 34.56 11.78
N ASP A 30 5.76 35.23 11.23
CA ASP A 30 4.87 36.15 11.93
C ASP A 30 3.40 35.70 11.97
N LYS A 31 3.08 34.53 11.39
CA LYS A 31 1.71 34.07 11.27
C LYS A 31 1.55 32.56 11.32
N GLU A 32 0.43 32.13 11.86
CA GLU A 32 -0.04 30.74 11.82
C GLU A 32 -1.36 30.70 11.05
N SER A 33 -1.45 29.86 10.03
CA SER A 33 -2.64 29.73 9.17
C SER A 33 -3.18 28.30 9.25
N VAL A 34 -4.48 28.18 9.45
CA VAL A 34 -5.19 26.89 9.56
C VAL A 34 -6.35 26.89 8.59
N LEU A 35 -6.35 25.92 7.68
CA LEU A 35 -7.55 25.57 6.92
C LEU A 35 -8.37 24.59 7.77
N LEU A 36 -9.59 25.00 8.14
CA LEU A 36 -10.53 24.18 8.89
C LEU A 36 -11.55 23.57 7.93
N GLY A 37 -11.98 22.34 8.24
CA GLY A 37 -12.97 21.59 7.48
C GLY A 37 -14.07 21.07 8.39
N LYS A 38 -15.31 21.04 7.92
CA LYS A 38 -16.44 20.43 8.60
C LYS A 38 -17.18 19.53 7.62
N GLN A 39 -17.24 18.24 7.91
CA GLN A 39 -17.98 17.30 7.09
C GLN A 39 -19.46 17.26 7.51
N SER A 40 -20.37 17.34 6.54
CA SER A 40 -21.80 17.09 6.74
C SER A 40 -22.13 15.60 6.68
N ASP A 41 -23.35 15.25 7.10
CA ASP A 41 -23.81 13.86 7.22
C ASP A 41 -23.93 13.15 5.85
N ASP A 42 -24.06 13.92 4.77
CA ASP A 42 -24.04 13.48 3.37
C ASP A 42 -22.61 13.24 2.83
N GLY A 43 -21.58 13.44 3.65
CA GLY A 43 -20.18 13.25 3.30
C GLY A 43 -19.50 14.48 2.66
N ASN A 44 -20.25 15.54 2.37
CA ASN A 44 -19.72 16.77 1.79
C ASN A 44 -18.91 17.59 2.81
N TRP A 45 -17.93 18.36 2.34
CA TRP A 45 -17.08 19.18 3.21
C TRP A 45 -17.36 20.67 3.03
N ARG A 46 -17.25 21.40 4.13
CA ARG A 46 -17.21 22.87 4.13
C ARG A 46 -15.90 23.33 4.75
N TYR A 47 -15.37 24.44 4.25
CA TYR A 47 -14.04 24.92 4.59
C TYR A 47 -14.08 26.38 5.02
N LYS A 48 -13.19 26.76 5.92
CA LYS A 48 -12.90 28.16 6.24
C LYS A 48 -11.43 28.28 6.65
N MET A 49 -10.81 29.42 6.38
CA MET A 49 -9.46 29.70 6.87
C MET A 49 -9.52 30.51 8.15
N GLN A 50 -8.60 30.20 9.06
CA GLN A 50 -8.35 30.95 10.27
C GLN A 50 -6.86 31.30 10.35
N GLU A 51 -6.54 32.57 10.50
CA GLU A 51 -5.18 33.07 10.66
C GLU A 51 -4.99 33.69 12.04
N LYS A 52 -3.87 33.39 12.69
CA LYS A 52 -3.39 34.08 13.89
C LYS A 52 -2.15 34.89 13.52
N LEU A 53 -2.24 36.21 13.67
CA LEU A 53 -1.16 37.14 13.38
C LEU A 53 -0.44 37.53 14.67
N LYS A 54 0.90 37.50 14.67
CA LYS A 54 1.69 38.18 15.69
C LYS A 54 1.70 39.67 15.36
N VAL A 55 1.08 40.49 16.21
CA VAL A 55 1.18 41.95 16.08
C VAL A 55 2.62 42.35 16.44
N LYS A 56 3.33 43.03 15.52
CA LYS A 56 4.59 43.71 15.86
C LYS A 56 4.28 44.80 16.88
N ALA A 57 4.99 44.81 17.99
CA ALA A 57 4.86 45.81 19.04
C ALA A 57 5.47 47.15 18.58
N ASP A 58 4.95 47.73 17.51
CA ASP A 58 5.42 49.03 16.98
C ASP A 58 4.46 50.17 17.39
N GLN A 59 3.61 49.93 18.39
CA GLN A 59 2.93 50.99 19.14
C GLN A 59 3.41 50.90 20.58
N GLU A 60 4.33 51.79 20.96
CA GLU A 60 4.62 52.08 22.36
C GLU A 60 3.30 52.50 23.03
N ILE A 61 2.70 51.58 23.79
CA ILE A 61 1.71 51.97 24.78
C ILE A 61 2.52 52.36 26.02
N THR A 62 2.82 53.66 26.15
CA THR A 62 3.40 54.21 27.38
C THR A 62 2.34 54.14 28.48
N ILE A 63 2.35 53.05 29.26
CA ILE A 63 1.58 52.97 30.50
C ILE A 63 2.47 53.53 31.60
N GLU A 64 2.27 54.79 31.96
CA GLU A 64 2.78 55.31 33.24
C GLU A 64 2.00 54.64 34.38
N LYS A 65 2.54 53.52 34.86
CA LYS A 65 2.39 53.11 36.27
C LYS A 65 3.54 52.20 36.67
N THR A 66 4.20 52.63 37.73
CA THR A 66 5.32 52.00 38.44
C THR A 66 5.25 50.47 38.51
N GLY A 67 6.24 49.78 37.92
CA GLY A 67 6.55 48.39 38.22
C GLY A 67 6.50 47.43 37.01
N THR A 68 7.68 46.95 36.62
CA THR A 68 7.97 45.84 35.69
C THR A 68 7.45 45.98 34.24
N ASN A 69 8.38 46.21 33.32
CA ASN A 69 8.15 46.09 31.88
C ASN A 69 7.78 44.65 31.53
N ALA A 70 6.52 44.40 31.16
CA ALA A 70 6.07 43.17 30.54
C ALA A 70 5.70 43.44 29.09
N THR A 71 6.44 42.85 28.15
CA THR A 71 6.17 42.96 26.71
C THR A 71 5.04 42.01 26.32
N PHE A 72 3.80 42.50 26.31
CA PHE A 72 2.65 41.71 25.83
C PHE A 72 2.61 41.72 24.30
N HIS A 73 2.63 40.54 23.69
CA HIS A 73 2.37 40.37 22.26
C HIS A 73 0.87 40.12 22.07
N GLN A 74 0.12 41.09 21.54
CA GLN A 74 -1.28 40.90 21.22
C GLN A 74 -1.42 40.02 19.96
N MET A 75 -2.29 39.02 19.99
CA MET A 75 -2.60 38.19 18.81
C MET A 75 -3.98 38.56 18.28
N THR A 76 -4.08 38.86 16.99
CA THR A 76 -5.35 39.06 16.30
C THR A 76 -5.68 37.83 15.45
N THR A 77 -6.97 37.45 15.43
CA THR A 77 -7.44 36.30 14.63
C THR A 77 -8.32 36.80 13.49
N ARG A 78 -8.01 36.39 12.25
CA ARG A 78 -8.81 36.66 11.05
C ARG A 78 -9.45 35.36 10.56
N GLN A 79 -10.70 35.41 10.12
CA GLN A 79 -11.39 34.26 9.50
C GLN A 79 -11.97 34.64 8.14
N THR A 80 -11.92 33.71 7.19
CA THR A 80 -12.60 33.85 5.88
C THR A 80 -14.04 33.34 5.93
N GLY A 81 -14.80 33.61 4.85
CA GLY A 81 -16.13 33.03 4.66
C GLY A 81 -16.08 31.51 4.47
N ILE A 82 -17.21 30.84 4.75
CA ILE A 82 -17.34 29.39 4.58
C ILE A 82 -17.55 29.06 3.10
N VAL A 83 -16.75 28.16 2.54
CA VAL A 83 -16.91 27.62 1.18
C VAL A 83 -17.22 26.13 1.22
N ASN A 84 -18.01 25.64 0.25
CA ASN A 84 -18.42 24.23 0.19
C ASN A 84 -17.61 23.42 -0.83
N ASP A 85 -16.57 24.02 -1.40
CA ASP A 85 -15.80 23.47 -2.51
C ASP A 85 -14.30 23.49 -2.19
N TRP A 86 -13.62 22.39 -2.53
CA TRP A 86 -12.21 22.21 -2.22
C TRP A 86 -11.33 23.16 -3.04
N GLU A 87 -11.61 23.36 -4.33
CA GLU A 87 -10.82 24.22 -5.20
C GLU A 87 -10.92 25.68 -4.74
N LYS A 88 -12.11 26.11 -4.33
CA LYS A 88 -12.30 27.42 -3.70
C LYS A 88 -11.60 27.52 -2.35
N ALA A 89 -11.50 26.42 -1.59
CA ALA A 89 -10.73 26.39 -0.35
C ALA A 89 -9.22 26.50 -0.60
N LEU A 90 -8.72 26.01 -1.74
CA LEU A 90 -7.32 26.18 -2.15
C LEU A 90 -6.96 27.63 -2.42
N ALA A 91 -7.91 28.46 -2.87
CA ALA A 91 -7.67 29.90 -3.04
C ALA A 91 -7.34 30.61 -1.71
N PHE A 92 -7.66 30.00 -0.57
CA PHE A 92 -7.20 30.48 0.74
C PHE A 92 -5.73 30.15 1.00
N LEU A 93 -5.15 29.16 0.33
CA LEU A 93 -3.73 28.82 0.41
C LEU A 93 -2.91 29.80 -0.45
N GLU A 94 -2.84 31.05 -0.02
CA GLU A 94 -2.12 32.12 -0.73
C GLU A 94 -0.60 31.87 -0.78
N ALA A 95 0.16 32.70 -1.50
CA ALA A 95 1.62 32.54 -1.71
C ALA A 95 2.41 32.26 -0.42
N SER A 96 2.02 32.88 0.69
CA SER A 96 2.66 32.63 1.98
C SER A 96 2.53 31.19 2.51
N PHE A 97 1.54 30.44 2.05
CA PHE A 97 1.31 29.03 2.40
C PHE A 97 2.34 28.12 1.72
N LEU A 98 2.75 28.47 0.49
CA LEU A 98 3.82 27.77 -0.27
C LEU A 98 5.21 28.00 0.34
N GLU A 99 5.37 29.08 1.10
CA GLU A 99 6.60 29.44 1.81
C GLU A 99 6.57 29.11 3.31
N ALA A 100 5.44 28.61 3.83
CA ALA A 100 5.27 28.31 5.25
C ALA A 100 5.66 26.87 5.59
N GLU A 101 6.17 26.67 6.81
CA GLU A 101 6.47 25.34 7.33
C GLU A 101 5.16 24.59 7.62
N PRO A 102 5.00 23.35 7.13
CA PRO A 102 3.86 22.53 7.51
C PRO A 102 3.93 22.17 9.00
N VAL A 103 2.77 22.13 9.66
CA VAL A 103 2.63 21.74 11.07
C VAL A 103 1.76 20.49 11.22
N SER A 104 0.63 20.41 10.51
CA SER A 104 -0.23 19.24 10.50
C SER A 104 -1.02 19.15 9.19
N VAL A 105 -1.34 17.92 8.77
CA VAL A 105 -2.26 17.65 7.65
C VAL A 105 -3.20 16.52 8.05
N HIS A 106 -4.49 16.76 7.90
CA HIS A 106 -5.55 15.78 8.13
C HIS A 106 -5.37 14.56 7.24
N SER A 107 -5.54 13.37 7.79
CA SER A 107 -5.26 12.09 7.11
C SER A 107 -5.95 11.98 5.74
N SER A 108 -7.24 12.33 5.67
CA SER A 108 -8.03 12.33 4.42
C SER A 108 -7.58 13.33 3.35
N PHE A 109 -6.73 14.30 3.70
CA PHE A 109 -6.27 15.36 2.81
C PHE A 109 -4.77 15.29 2.51
N ARG A 110 -4.01 14.38 3.15
CA ARG A 110 -2.56 14.19 2.95
C ARG A 110 -2.16 14.11 1.48
N LEU A 111 -2.88 13.31 0.69
CA LEU A 111 -2.61 13.16 -0.74
C LEU A 111 -2.88 14.42 -1.54
N LYS A 112 -4.05 15.03 -1.35
CA LYS A 112 -4.46 16.26 -2.06
C LYS A 112 -3.49 17.40 -1.77
N ILE A 113 -3.10 17.57 -0.51
CA ILE A 113 -2.13 18.58 -0.10
C ILE A 113 -0.75 18.27 -0.68
N TRP A 114 -0.28 17.02 -0.63
CA TRP A 114 1.02 16.66 -1.20
C TRP A 114 1.10 16.89 -2.71
N GLN A 115 0.05 16.56 -3.47
CA GLN A 115 0.00 16.78 -4.92
C GLN A 115 0.22 18.25 -5.28
N ILE A 116 -0.32 19.18 -4.47
CA ILE A 116 -0.12 20.62 -4.64
C ILE A 116 1.30 21.01 -4.22
N MET A 117 1.70 20.63 -3.00
CA MET A 117 2.95 21.11 -2.42
C MET A 117 4.20 20.51 -3.06
N SER A 118 4.13 19.30 -3.60
CA SER A 118 5.25 18.69 -4.34
C SER A 118 5.63 19.48 -5.61
N GLY A 119 4.66 20.16 -6.24
CA GLY A 119 4.88 21.01 -7.41
C GLY A 119 5.13 22.49 -7.08
N GLN A 120 4.49 23.01 -6.03
CA GLN A 120 4.42 24.46 -5.78
C GLN A 120 5.20 24.94 -4.54
N ALA A 121 5.49 24.07 -3.56
CA ALA A 121 6.19 24.51 -2.37
C ALA A 121 7.65 24.85 -2.67
N LYS A 122 8.21 25.77 -1.88
CA LYS A 122 9.64 26.08 -1.91
C LYS A 122 10.45 24.80 -1.75
N GLU A 123 11.48 24.62 -2.59
CA GLU A 123 12.28 23.38 -2.63
C GLU A 123 12.79 22.95 -1.26
N SER A 124 13.24 23.92 -0.44
CA SER A 124 13.72 23.68 0.92
C SER A 124 12.67 23.14 1.90
N LEU A 125 11.38 23.25 1.57
CA LEU A 125 10.25 22.82 2.41
C LEU A 125 9.59 21.53 1.91
N LYS A 126 9.93 21.05 0.70
CA LYS A 126 9.30 19.84 0.13
C LYS A 126 9.48 18.62 1.02
N LEU A 127 10.64 18.48 1.67
CA LEU A 127 10.88 17.38 2.60
C LEU A 127 9.97 17.45 3.83
N ASN A 128 9.76 18.63 4.41
CA ASN A 128 8.86 18.82 5.56
C ASN A 128 7.41 18.52 5.17
N TRP A 129 6.99 18.97 3.97
CA TRP A 129 5.67 18.65 3.42
C TRP A 129 5.49 17.15 3.21
N GLN A 130 6.51 16.47 2.69
CA GLN A 130 6.51 15.03 2.52
C GLN A 130 6.37 14.30 3.86
N GLN A 131 7.12 14.72 4.89
CA GLN A 131 7.05 14.11 6.22
C GLN A 131 5.69 14.30 6.89
N ILE A 132 5.10 15.49 6.80
CA ILE A 132 3.79 15.73 7.39
C ILE A 132 2.65 15.06 6.62
N CYS A 133 2.74 14.99 5.30
CA CYS A 133 1.76 14.27 4.49
C CYS A 133 1.92 12.75 4.62
N PHE A 134 3.12 12.26 4.96
CA PHE A 134 3.42 10.84 5.09
C PHE A 134 4.26 10.59 6.36
N PRO A 135 3.68 10.76 7.56
CA PRO A 135 4.41 10.65 8.83
C PRO A 135 4.88 9.22 9.12
N ASP A 136 4.26 8.22 8.48
CA ASP A 136 4.67 6.82 8.53
C ASP A 136 5.85 6.51 7.59
N GLY A 137 6.31 7.49 6.81
CA GLY A 137 7.57 7.45 6.09
C GLY A 137 7.52 8.14 4.72
N PRO A 138 8.45 9.07 4.39
CA PRO A 138 8.56 9.67 3.05
C PRO A 138 8.80 8.63 1.93
N GLN A 139 9.18 7.42 2.32
CA GLN A 139 9.52 6.30 1.46
C GLN A 139 8.39 5.91 0.49
N LEU A 140 7.12 5.97 0.92
CA LEU A 140 5.99 5.70 0.02
C LEU A 140 5.87 6.74 -1.09
N ALA A 141 6.12 8.02 -0.79
CA ALA A 141 6.13 9.08 -1.81
C ALA A 141 7.35 8.94 -2.76
N ILE A 142 8.50 8.50 -2.25
CA ILE A 142 9.67 8.15 -3.08
C ILE A 142 9.32 6.99 -4.01
N LEU A 143 8.73 5.92 -3.48
CA LEU A 143 8.28 4.76 -4.26
C LEU A 143 7.26 5.17 -5.32
N ALA A 144 6.27 5.99 -4.97
CA ALA A 144 5.30 6.50 -5.93
C ALA A 144 5.96 7.34 -7.05
N SER A 145 6.99 8.13 -6.73
CA SER A 145 7.76 8.85 -7.74
C SER A 145 8.52 7.90 -8.68
N TRP A 146 9.15 6.85 -8.13
CA TRP A 146 9.82 5.82 -8.93
C TRP A 146 8.83 5.03 -9.79
N LEU A 147 7.66 4.69 -9.25
CA LEU A 147 6.61 3.98 -9.97
C LEU A 147 6.04 4.80 -11.12
N ARG A 148 5.88 6.12 -10.96
CA ARG A 148 5.46 7.02 -12.06
C ARG A 148 6.50 7.17 -13.17
N SER A 149 7.79 7.08 -12.83
CA SER A 149 8.89 7.29 -13.79
C SER A 149 9.42 6.00 -14.41
N SER A 150 9.17 4.86 -13.78
CA SER A 150 9.52 3.53 -14.28
C SER A 150 8.81 3.24 -15.60
N LYS A 151 9.56 2.73 -16.57
CA LYS A 151 9.01 2.22 -17.84
C LYS A 151 8.66 0.74 -17.76
N HIS A 152 9.29 0.02 -16.82
CA HIS A 152 9.08 -1.41 -16.64
C HIS A 152 9.25 -1.77 -15.16
N THR A 153 8.12 -1.88 -14.46
CA THR A 153 8.07 -2.33 -13.06
C THR A 153 7.70 -3.81 -12.98
N VAL A 154 8.43 -4.54 -12.13
CA VAL A 154 8.13 -5.92 -11.77
C VAL A 154 7.81 -6.02 -10.28
N ILE A 155 6.72 -6.70 -9.93
CA ILE A 155 6.44 -7.08 -8.54
C ILE A 155 6.89 -8.51 -8.29
N ILE A 156 7.55 -8.75 -7.16
CA ILE A 156 7.85 -10.09 -6.64
C ILE A 156 7.05 -10.31 -5.35
N THR A 157 6.27 -11.39 -5.28
CA THR A 157 5.52 -11.75 -4.06
C THR A 157 5.87 -13.14 -3.58
N GLY A 158 5.98 -13.34 -2.27
CA GLY A 158 6.21 -14.65 -1.68
C GLY A 158 5.88 -14.67 -0.20
N PRO A 159 5.95 -15.85 0.44
CA PRO A 159 5.73 -15.96 1.88
C PRO A 159 6.88 -15.29 2.68
N SER A 160 6.55 -14.68 3.80
CA SER A 160 7.52 -14.00 4.69
C SER A 160 8.42 -14.95 5.47
N THR A 161 8.12 -16.25 5.48
CA THR A 161 8.74 -17.18 6.44
C THR A 161 9.94 -17.95 5.89
N ASN A 162 11.04 -17.86 6.63
CA ASN A 162 12.15 -18.82 6.64
C ASN A 162 11.85 -20.04 7.56
N GLN A 163 10.71 -20.70 7.41
CA GLN A 163 10.40 -21.87 8.24
C GLN A 163 10.27 -23.15 7.43
N LYS A 164 11.40 -23.85 7.29
CA LYS A 164 11.41 -25.28 7.00
C LYS A 164 10.94 -26.04 8.23
N LYS A 165 9.69 -26.48 8.25
CA LYS A 165 9.27 -27.55 9.16
C LYS A 165 9.70 -28.87 8.53
N SER A 166 10.71 -29.51 9.11
CA SER A 166 11.29 -30.79 8.65
C SER A 166 10.26 -31.90 8.42
N THR A 167 9.12 -31.84 9.12
CA THR A 167 8.00 -32.78 8.94
C THR A 167 7.27 -32.59 7.61
N GLU A 168 7.11 -31.34 7.14
CA GLU A 168 6.43 -31.06 5.87
C GLU A 168 7.30 -31.47 4.67
N GLU A 169 8.63 -31.36 4.78
CA GLU A 169 9.53 -31.75 3.68
C GLU A 169 9.37 -33.21 3.26
N LYS A 170 9.08 -34.11 4.21
CA LYS A 170 8.80 -35.52 3.89
C LYS A 170 7.49 -35.71 3.13
N ILE A 171 6.51 -34.84 3.32
CA ILE A 171 5.20 -34.92 2.65
C ILE A 171 5.26 -34.27 1.26
N LEU A 172 6.10 -33.24 1.08
CA LEU A 172 6.12 -32.41 -0.13
C LEU A 172 7.11 -32.88 -1.21
N SER A 173 7.72 -34.06 -1.05
CA SER A 173 8.73 -34.59 -1.96
C SER A 173 8.14 -35.45 -3.09
N VAL A 174 8.91 -35.59 -4.18
CA VAL A 174 8.62 -36.56 -5.24
C VAL A 174 8.52 -37.99 -4.71
N ASP A 175 9.34 -38.35 -3.73
CA ASP A 175 9.34 -39.69 -3.13
C ASP A 175 8.03 -39.98 -2.40
N ALA A 176 7.48 -39.03 -1.66
CA ALA A 176 6.19 -39.19 -1.01
C ALA A 176 5.06 -39.37 -2.02
N PHE A 177 5.11 -38.65 -3.14
CA PHE A 177 4.16 -38.83 -4.24
C PHE A 177 4.29 -40.22 -4.88
N ASN A 178 5.51 -40.64 -5.23
CA ASN A 178 5.75 -41.92 -5.91
C ASN A 178 5.37 -43.13 -5.05
N ASN A 179 5.58 -43.05 -3.74
CA ASN A 179 5.21 -44.10 -2.79
C ASN A 179 3.71 -44.11 -2.43
N LYS A 180 2.87 -43.35 -3.16
CA LYS A 180 1.42 -43.20 -2.91
C LYS A 180 1.11 -42.86 -1.45
N ASN A 181 1.91 -41.98 -0.86
CA ASN A 181 1.72 -41.58 0.52
C ASN A 181 0.34 -40.90 0.69
N LYS A 182 -0.51 -41.46 1.57
CA LYS A 182 -1.82 -40.89 1.87
C LYS A 182 -1.74 -39.46 2.43
N GLU A 183 -0.68 -39.15 3.17
CA GLU A 183 -0.43 -37.81 3.71
C GLU A 183 -0.17 -36.78 2.60
N PHE A 184 0.56 -37.16 1.54
CA PHE A 184 0.73 -36.29 0.36
C PHE A 184 -0.62 -35.93 -0.24
N HIS A 185 -1.45 -36.95 -0.49
CA HIS A 185 -2.76 -36.75 -1.09
C HIS A 185 -3.66 -35.90 -0.19
N ASN A 186 -3.72 -36.21 1.11
CA ASN A 186 -4.53 -35.47 2.07
C ASN A 186 -4.09 -34.00 2.20
N TYR A 187 -2.77 -33.76 2.27
CA TYR A 187 -2.22 -32.41 2.36
C TYR A 187 -2.65 -31.54 1.17
N TYR A 188 -2.42 -32.01 -0.05
CA TYR A 188 -2.76 -31.23 -1.23
C TYR A 188 -4.26 -31.17 -1.51
N SER A 189 -5.02 -32.22 -1.20
CA SER A 189 -6.48 -32.19 -1.27
C SER A 189 -7.05 -31.13 -0.33
N LYS A 190 -6.51 -31.03 0.89
CA LYS A 190 -6.87 -29.97 1.84
C LYS A 190 -6.53 -28.59 1.27
N LYS A 191 -5.28 -28.38 0.80
CA LYS A 191 -4.85 -27.11 0.21
C LYS A 191 -5.72 -26.66 -0.96
N ILE A 192 -6.09 -27.58 -1.87
CA ILE A 192 -6.96 -27.27 -3.02
C ILE A 192 -8.37 -26.88 -2.55
N LYS A 193 -8.96 -27.63 -1.61
CA LYS A 193 -10.31 -27.37 -1.10
C LYS A 193 -10.41 -26.08 -0.28
N GLU A 194 -9.32 -25.69 0.39
CA GLU A 194 -9.24 -24.49 1.23
C GLU A 194 -8.72 -23.25 0.48
N LEU A 195 -8.56 -23.31 -0.85
CA LEU A 195 -8.20 -22.14 -1.65
C LEU A 195 -9.29 -21.08 -1.53
N ASN A 196 -9.06 -20.09 -0.69
CA ASN A 196 -9.89 -18.90 -0.53
C ASN A 196 -9.02 -17.64 -0.53
N ARG A 197 -9.33 -16.71 -1.45
CA ARG A 197 -8.58 -15.46 -1.62
C ARG A 197 -9.01 -14.33 -0.68
N GLU A 198 -10.11 -14.47 0.06
CA GLU A 198 -10.71 -13.40 0.88
C GLU A 198 -9.70 -12.69 1.78
N ARG A 199 -8.82 -13.45 2.45
CA ARG A 199 -7.79 -12.90 3.33
C ARG A 199 -6.82 -11.95 2.62
N TYR A 200 -6.60 -12.15 1.33
CA TYR A 200 -5.63 -11.40 0.52
C TYR A 200 -6.30 -10.47 -0.50
N ALA A 201 -7.64 -10.38 -0.49
CA ALA A 201 -8.40 -9.73 -1.55
C ALA A 201 -7.93 -8.28 -1.80
N SER A 202 -7.84 -7.47 -0.73
CA SER A 202 -7.46 -6.05 -0.84
C SER A 202 -6.13 -5.84 -1.56
N ILE A 203 -5.03 -6.42 -1.06
CA ILE A 203 -3.71 -6.22 -1.67
C ILE A 203 -3.65 -6.74 -3.11
N LEU A 204 -4.31 -7.87 -3.40
CA LEU A 204 -4.34 -8.44 -4.75
C LEU A 204 -5.15 -7.58 -5.73
N ASP A 205 -6.24 -6.97 -5.27
CA ASP A 205 -7.05 -6.06 -6.07
C ASP A 205 -6.29 -4.76 -6.33
N ASP A 206 -5.63 -4.19 -5.32
CA ASP A 206 -4.79 -3.00 -5.46
C ASP A 206 -3.63 -3.22 -6.44
N ILE A 207 -2.94 -4.37 -6.35
CA ILE A 207 -1.90 -4.76 -7.33
C ILE A 207 -2.49 -4.89 -8.74
N SER A 208 -3.69 -5.48 -8.86
CA SER A 208 -4.37 -5.62 -10.15
C SER A 208 -4.75 -4.26 -10.76
N VAL A 209 -5.16 -3.30 -9.94
CA VAL A 209 -5.42 -1.92 -10.38
C VAL A 209 -4.15 -1.30 -10.94
N LEU A 210 -3.04 -1.34 -10.19
CA LEU A 210 -1.76 -0.82 -10.64
C LEU A 210 -1.24 -1.50 -11.93
N GLU A 211 -1.47 -2.80 -12.11
CA GLU A 211 -1.14 -3.51 -13.36
C GLU A 211 -2.02 -3.01 -14.52
N LYS A 212 -3.34 -2.89 -14.31
CA LYS A 212 -4.30 -2.43 -15.34
C LYS A 212 -4.04 -0.99 -15.76
N GLU A 213 -3.59 -0.13 -14.85
CA GLU A 213 -3.20 1.26 -15.13
C GLU A 213 -1.81 1.36 -15.80
N GLY A 214 -1.12 0.23 -16.00
CA GLY A 214 0.17 0.20 -16.69
C GLY A 214 1.35 0.58 -15.80
N HIS A 215 1.16 0.70 -14.49
CA HIS A 215 2.26 0.94 -13.54
C HIS A 215 3.06 -0.33 -13.23
N ILE A 216 2.50 -1.52 -13.48
CA ILE A 216 3.19 -2.80 -13.28
C ILE A 216 3.10 -3.60 -14.58
N GLN A 217 4.24 -4.08 -15.09
CA GLN A 217 4.30 -4.85 -16.33
C GLN A 217 4.21 -6.36 -16.08
N SER A 218 4.70 -6.83 -14.95
CA SER A 218 4.56 -8.23 -14.57
C SER A 218 4.67 -8.49 -13.07
N ILE A 219 4.11 -9.64 -12.68
CA ILE A 219 4.11 -10.15 -11.31
C ILE A 219 4.81 -11.51 -11.33
N ILE A 220 5.85 -11.65 -10.52
CA ILE A 220 6.55 -12.90 -10.27
C ILE A 220 6.14 -13.36 -8.87
N THR A 221 5.65 -14.59 -8.75
CA THR A 221 5.15 -15.07 -7.46
C THR A 221 5.71 -16.43 -7.09
N GLU A 222 6.09 -16.56 -5.81
CA GLU A 222 6.44 -17.83 -5.18
C GLU A 222 5.19 -18.59 -4.73
N TYR A 223 4.04 -17.91 -4.64
CA TYR A 223 2.76 -18.56 -4.32
C TYR A 223 2.25 -19.40 -5.48
N THR A 224 1.54 -20.46 -5.14
CA THR A 224 0.94 -21.42 -6.09
C THR A 224 -0.59 -21.38 -6.07
N ASN A 225 -1.19 -20.40 -5.40
CA ASN A 225 -2.63 -20.35 -5.13
C ASN A 225 -3.47 -19.80 -6.31
N GLY A 226 -2.84 -19.17 -7.31
CA GLY A 226 -3.52 -18.53 -8.44
C GLY A 226 -4.26 -17.23 -8.10
N PHE A 227 -4.04 -16.63 -6.93
CA PHE A 227 -4.88 -15.53 -6.46
C PHE A 227 -4.62 -14.19 -7.18
N HIS A 228 -3.42 -13.97 -7.72
CA HIS A 228 -3.15 -12.80 -8.59
C HIS A 228 -3.99 -12.86 -9.86
N GLN A 229 -4.14 -14.04 -10.44
CA GLN A 229 -4.98 -14.24 -11.62
C GLN A 229 -6.46 -14.10 -11.27
N ASP A 230 -6.88 -14.62 -10.11
CA ASP A 230 -8.26 -14.47 -9.60
C ASP A 230 -8.62 -13.00 -9.29
N SER A 231 -7.65 -12.10 -9.02
CA SER A 231 -7.88 -10.64 -8.90
C SER A 231 -7.92 -9.90 -10.24
N GLY A 232 -7.62 -10.62 -11.33
CA GLY A 232 -7.65 -10.10 -12.70
C GLY A 232 -6.29 -9.67 -13.22
N SER A 233 -5.20 -9.94 -12.50
CA SER A 233 -3.86 -9.69 -13.02
C SER A 233 -3.52 -10.68 -14.14
N LYS A 234 -2.84 -10.19 -15.20
CA LYS A 234 -2.64 -10.97 -16.44
C LYS A 234 -1.23 -11.50 -16.59
N ASN A 235 -0.21 -10.71 -16.28
CA ASN A 235 1.18 -11.05 -16.52
C ASN A 235 1.82 -11.69 -15.28
N VAL A 236 1.31 -12.87 -14.90
CA VAL A 236 1.72 -13.57 -13.66
C VAL A 236 2.60 -14.78 -13.95
N TYR A 237 3.76 -14.85 -13.30
CA TYR A 237 4.72 -15.95 -13.39
C TYR A 237 4.81 -16.69 -12.04
N GLU A 238 4.07 -17.80 -11.92
CA GLU A 238 4.10 -18.69 -10.74
C GLU A 238 5.33 -19.61 -10.78
N LEU A 239 6.36 -19.26 -10.01
CA LEU A 239 7.67 -19.92 -10.06
C LEU A 239 7.62 -21.38 -9.59
N HIS A 240 6.70 -21.70 -8.67
CA HIS A 240 6.53 -23.03 -8.08
C HIS A 240 5.32 -23.78 -8.63
N GLY A 241 4.82 -23.39 -9.81
CA GLY A 241 3.65 -24.00 -10.42
C GLY A 241 2.34 -23.56 -9.75
N SER A 242 1.27 -24.33 -9.96
CA SER A 242 -0.09 -23.89 -9.63
C SER A 242 -0.93 -25.01 -9.00
N LEU A 243 -1.55 -24.71 -7.85
CA LEU A 243 -2.55 -25.56 -7.21
C LEU A 243 -3.86 -25.60 -8.01
N LYS A 244 -4.12 -24.61 -8.87
CA LYS A 244 -5.31 -24.54 -9.73
C LYS A 244 -5.33 -25.59 -10.84
N LYS A 245 -4.22 -26.30 -11.06
CA LYS A 245 -4.06 -27.28 -12.15
C LYS A 245 -3.57 -28.62 -11.61
N CYS A 246 -4.02 -29.71 -12.20
CA CYS A 246 -3.45 -31.05 -11.98
C CYS A 246 -2.90 -31.61 -13.29
N HIS A 247 -1.91 -32.49 -13.21
CA HIS A 247 -1.38 -33.21 -14.36
C HIS A 247 -1.12 -34.68 -14.01
N CYS A 248 -1.13 -35.53 -15.02
CA CYS A 248 -0.60 -36.89 -14.89
C CYS A 248 0.93 -36.82 -14.82
N HIS A 249 1.51 -37.44 -13.80
CA HIS A 249 2.96 -37.46 -13.63
C HIS A 249 3.67 -38.26 -14.73
N PHE A 250 2.99 -39.26 -15.32
CA PHE A 250 3.58 -40.12 -16.34
C PHE A 250 3.51 -39.52 -17.74
N CYS A 251 2.31 -39.14 -18.22
CA CYS A 251 2.13 -38.64 -19.58
C CYS A 251 2.12 -37.11 -19.71
N GLY A 252 2.22 -36.37 -18.60
CA GLY A 252 2.26 -34.92 -18.57
C GLY A 252 0.94 -34.20 -18.89
N ARG A 253 -0.10 -34.92 -19.31
CA ARG A 253 -1.39 -34.31 -19.67
C ARG A 253 -2.00 -33.58 -18.47
N THR A 254 -2.51 -32.38 -18.72
CA THR A 254 -3.34 -31.67 -17.75
C THR A 254 -4.64 -32.44 -17.54
N VAL A 255 -5.04 -32.58 -16.29
CA VAL A 255 -6.26 -33.30 -15.90
C VAL A 255 -7.08 -32.43 -14.96
N HIS A 256 -8.39 -32.64 -14.97
CA HIS A 256 -9.29 -31.94 -14.05
C HIS A 256 -8.92 -32.25 -12.59
N GLN A 257 -8.92 -31.24 -11.71
CA GLN A 257 -8.54 -31.40 -10.30
C GLN A 257 -9.33 -32.50 -9.59
N ARG A 258 -10.59 -32.70 -9.99
CA ARG A 258 -11.45 -33.76 -9.45
C ARG A 258 -10.83 -35.16 -9.57
N VAL A 259 -10.05 -35.43 -10.62
CA VAL A 259 -9.34 -36.71 -10.78
C VAL A 259 -8.35 -36.93 -9.64
N PHE A 260 -7.57 -35.89 -9.30
CA PHE A 260 -6.71 -35.92 -8.12
C PHE A 260 -7.53 -36.09 -6.85
N LEU A 261 -8.53 -35.22 -6.61
CA LEU A 261 -9.31 -35.18 -5.36
C LEU A 261 -10.09 -36.47 -5.06
N ASP A 262 -10.49 -37.21 -6.10
CA ASP A 262 -11.12 -38.54 -5.98
C ASP A 262 -10.10 -39.67 -5.81
N ASN A 263 -8.81 -39.35 -5.77
CA ASN A 263 -7.70 -40.30 -5.78
C ASN A 263 -7.78 -41.30 -6.95
N ARG A 264 -8.16 -40.81 -8.14
CA ARG A 264 -8.25 -41.59 -9.37
C ARG A 264 -6.98 -41.44 -10.21
N ASN A 265 -6.73 -42.46 -11.03
CA ASN A 265 -5.64 -42.44 -11.99
C ASN A 265 -6.01 -41.60 -13.24
N CYS A 266 -4.99 -41.24 -14.01
CA CYS A 266 -5.15 -40.52 -15.27
C CYS A 266 -6.05 -41.32 -16.22
N PRO A 267 -7.10 -40.71 -16.77
CA PRO A 267 -8.02 -41.41 -17.68
C PRO A 267 -7.36 -41.81 -19.00
N ASP A 268 -6.27 -41.14 -19.39
CA ASP A 268 -5.62 -41.37 -20.67
C ASP A 268 -4.57 -42.49 -20.67
N CYS A 269 -3.82 -42.65 -19.57
CA CYS A 269 -2.70 -43.60 -19.50
C CYS A 269 -2.65 -44.44 -18.23
N GLY A 270 -3.60 -44.26 -17.30
CA GLY A 270 -3.62 -44.97 -16.02
C GLY A 270 -2.54 -44.54 -15.02
N GLY A 271 -1.72 -43.53 -15.32
CA GLY A 271 -0.67 -43.02 -14.43
C GLY A 271 -1.20 -42.21 -13.25
N ASN A 272 -0.37 -42.00 -12.23
CA ASN A 272 -0.74 -41.22 -11.04
C ASN A 272 -0.93 -39.72 -11.39
N VAL A 273 -1.93 -39.09 -10.76
CA VAL A 273 -2.25 -37.68 -10.93
C VAL A 273 -1.80 -36.89 -9.70
N ARG A 274 -1.34 -35.65 -9.92
CA ARG A 274 -0.95 -34.72 -8.85
C ARG A 274 -1.26 -33.26 -9.19
N PRO A 275 -1.26 -32.36 -8.21
CA PRO A 275 -1.25 -30.93 -8.47
C PRO A 275 0.00 -30.52 -9.26
N SER A 276 -0.14 -29.47 -10.06
CA SER A 276 0.92 -28.93 -10.94
C SER A 276 1.79 -27.92 -10.21
N VAL A 277 2.09 -28.21 -8.95
CA VAL A 277 3.08 -27.50 -8.15
C VAL A 277 4.44 -28.19 -8.29
N VAL A 278 5.53 -27.49 -8.02
CA VAL A 278 6.87 -28.08 -7.93
C VAL A 278 7.01 -28.77 -6.58
N LEU A 279 7.37 -30.05 -6.59
CA LEU A 279 7.70 -30.80 -5.38
C LEU A 279 9.18 -30.63 -5.02
N LEU A 280 9.53 -30.97 -3.78
CA LEU A 280 10.93 -31.03 -3.38
C LEU A 280 11.68 -32.05 -4.25
N SER A 281 12.90 -31.67 -4.61
CA SER A 281 13.79 -32.38 -5.57
C SER A 281 13.38 -32.28 -7.05
N GLU A 282 12.33 -31.52 -7.39
CA GLU A 282 12.04 -31.19 -8.79
C GLU A 282 12.73 -29.91 -9.26
N LYS A 283 12.95 -29.84 -10.56
CA LYS A 283 13.39 -28.60 -11.21
C LYS A 283 12.21 -27.64 -11.30
N LEU A 284 12.49 -26.35 -11.13
CA LEU A 284 11.49 -25.31 -11.44
C LEU A 284 11.09 -25.34 -12.92
N PRO A 285 9.89 -24.84 -13.27
CA PRO A 285 9.44 -24.75 -14.65
C PRO A 285 10.34 -23.78 -15.43
N ILE A 286 11.20 -24.34 -16.27
CA ILE A 286 12.29 -23.59 -16.89
C ILE A 286 11.78 -22.44 -17.78
N GLU A 287 10.65 -22.65 -18.46
CA GLU A 287 10.05 -21.63 -19.33
C GLU A 287 9.44 -20.48 -18.53
N THR A 288 8.78 -20.77 -17.40
CA THR A 288 8.29 -19.73 -16.48
C THR A 288 9.44 -18.94 -15.89
N TRP A 289 10.51 -19.63 -15.45
CA TRP A 289 11.71 -18.99 -14.92
C TRP A 289 12.39 -18.09 -15.96
N LYS A 290 12.56 -18.58 -17.20
CA LYS A 290 13.12 -17.79 -18.30
C LYS A 290 12.32 -16.53 -18.56
N LYS A 291 10.98 -16.62 -18.61
CA LYS A 291 10.12 -15.45 -18.81
C LYS A 291 10.23 -14.45 -17.66
N ALA A 292 10.19 -14.92 -16.40
CA ALA A 292 10.42 -14.09 -15.24
C ALA A 292 11.78 -13.37 -15.29
N ALA A 293 12.85 -14.09 -15.67
CA ALA A 293 14.18 -13.51 -15.84
C ALA A 293 14.28 -12.52 -17.01
N ILE A 294 13.48 -12.68 -18.07
CA ILE A 294 13.40 -11.71 -19.17
C ILE A 294 12.74 -10.42 -18.67
N GLU A 295 11.65 -10.52 -17.92
CA GLU A 295 10.97 -9.35 -17.37
C GLU A 295 11.84 -8.59 -16.36
N LEU A 296 12.54 -9.30 -15.48
CA LEU A 296 13.49 -8.69 -14.53
C LEU A 296 14.64 -7.97 -15.24
N ARG A 297 15.14 -8.49 -16.37
CA ARG A 297 16.19 -7.81 -17.17
C ARG A 297 15.71 -6.50 -17.79
N LYS A 298 14.41 -6.39 -18.11
CA LYS A 298 13.81 -5.15 -18.62
C LYS A 298 13.51 -4.16 -17.51
N ALA A 299 13.33 -4.66 -16.28
CA ALA A 299 12.84 -3.87 -15.17
C ALA A 299 13.82 -2.75 -14.76
N ASP A 300 13.33 -1.52 -14.72
CA ASP A 300 14.01 -0.38 -14.12
C ASP A 300 13.54 -0.11 -12.67
N LEU A 301 12.48 -0.79 -12.23
CA LEU A 301 12.01 -0.87 -10.85
C LEU A 301 11.53 -2.30 -10.51
N VAL A 302 11.96 -2.82 -9.36
CA VAL A 302 11.48 -4.09 -8.80
C VAL A 302 10.98 -3.86 -7.37
N ILE A 303 9.74 -4.27 -7.11
CA ILE A 303 9.10 -4.16 -5.80
C ILE A 303 8.89 -5.56 -5.22
N VAL A 304 9.51 -5.86 -4.09
CA VAL A 304 9.45 -7.14 -3.39
C VAL A 304 8.50 -7.02 -2.20
N LEU A 305 7.45 -7.83 -2.18
CA LEU A 305 6.39 -7.79 -1.17
C LEU A 305 6.50 -8.98 -0.22
N ASP A 306 6.83 -8.67 1.04
CA ASP A 306 6.78 -9.55 2.21
C ASP A 306 7.49 -10.90 2.02
N THR A 307 8.52 -10.98 1.17
CA THR A 307 9.44 -12.11 1.03
C THR A 307 10.88 -11.63 1.19
N SER A 308 11.72 -12.46 1.81
CA SER A 308 13.15 -12.18 2.00
C SER A 308 13.98 -12.56 0.76
N LEU A 309 13.41 -13.36 -0.15
CA LEU A 309 14.10 -13.96 -1.29
C LEU A 309 15.41 -14.67 -0.91
N GLN A 310 15.55 -15.21 0.30
CA GLN A 310 16.83 -15.84 0.72
C GLN A 310 17.02 -17.26 0.21
N MET A 311 15.90 -17.96 -0.06
CA MET A 311 15.93 -19.35 -0.47
C MET A 311 16.36 -19.49 -1.93
N ASN A 312 17.21 -20.48 -2.22
CA ASN A 312 17.53 -20.85 -3.59
C ASN A 312 16.31 -21.55 -4.21
N PRO A 313 15.88 -21.20 -5.44
CA PRO A 313 16.54 -20.27 -6.37
C PRO A 313 16.04 -18.82 -6.34
N SER A 314 15.04 -18.48 -5.54
CA SER A 314 14.48 -17.12 -5.43
C SER A 314 15.54 -16.04 -5.15
N ASN A 315 16.61 -16.37 -4.41
CA ASN A 315 17.76 -15.48 -4.17
C ASN A 315 18.53 -15.04 -5.42
N LYS A 316 18.32 -15.70 -6.56
CA LYS A 316 18.93 -15.33 -7.85
C LYS A 316 18.11 -14.30 -8.62
N LEU A 317 16.84 -14.09 -8.26
CA LEU A 317 15.92 -13.25 -9.04
C LEU A 317 16.44 -11.82 -9.19
N LEU A 318 16.86 -11.20 -8.09
CA LEU A 318 17.36 -9.82 -8.13
C LEU A 318 18.66 -9.66 -8.91
N GLY A 319 19.43 -10.74 -9.11
CA GLY A 319 20.62 -10.71 -9.97
C GLY A 319 20.31 -10.55 -11.47
N TYR A 320 19.04 -10.61 -11.90
CA TYR A 320 18.65 -10.38 -13.29
C TYR A 320 18.34 -8.92 -13.61
N THR A 321 18.14 -8.06 -12.62
CA THR A 321 17.81 -6.64 -12.85
C THR A 321 19.01 -5.74 -12.53
N ASN A 322 19.10 -4.61 -13.22
CA ASN A 322 19.97 -3.48 -12.87
C ASN A 322 19.14 -2.26 -12.40
N GLY A 323 17.83 -2.41 -12.30
CA GLY A 323 16.89 -1.38 -11.86
C GLY A 323 16.92 -1.15 -10.36
N LYS A 324 16.13 -0.17 -9.91
CA LYS A 324 15.95 0.09 -8.48
C LYS A 324 15.20 -1.05 -7.82
N THR A 325 15.58 -1.38 -6.60
CA THR A 325 14.99 -2.47 -5.83
C THR A 325 14.37 -1.94 -4.55
N VAL A 326 13.11 -2.29 -4.32
CA VAL A 326 12.34 -1.84 -3.16
C VAL A 326 11.77 -3.03 -2.42
N PHE A 327 11.96 -3.08 -1.12
CA PHE A 327 11.37 -4.09 -0.24
C PHE A 327 10.25 -3.46 0.59
N LEU A 328 9.04 -3.99 0.49
CA LEU A 328 7.96 -3.74 1.44
C LEU A 328 7.87 -4.96 2.35
N GLN A 329 8.03 -4.77 3.65
CA GLN A 329 8.03 -5.86 4.62
C GLN A 329 7.10 -5.51 5.77
N THR A 330 6.35 -6.50 6.26
CA THR A 330 5.51 -6.33 7.46
C THR A 330 6.37 -6.04 8.69
N GLU A 331 7.52 -6.72 8.79
CA GLU A 331 8.45 -6.60 9.91
C GLU A 331 9.87 -6.29 9.40
N LYS A 332 10.69 -5.68 10.27
CA LYS A 332 12.08 -5.40 9.92
C LYS A 332 12.85 -6.71 9.75
N ASN A 333 13.52 -6.85 8.61
CA ASN A 333 14.40 -7.98 8.32
C ASN A 333 15.82 -7.48 8.01
N GLU A 334 16.79 -7.82 8.85
CA GLU A 334 18.18 -7.35 8.71
C GLU A 334 18.98 -8.16 7.68
N SER A 335 18.42 -9.28 7.22
CA SER A 335 19.07 -10.19 6.28
C SER A 335 18.56 -10.01 4.84
N LEU A 336 17.89 -8.90 4.55
CA LEU A 336 17.48 -8.57 3.18
C LEU A 336 18.73 -8.37 2.29
N PRO A 337 18.66 -8.76 1.01
CA PRO A 337 19.70 -8.40 0.07
C PRO A 337 19.81 -6.88 -0.06
N LYS A 338 20.97 -6.40 -0.51
CA LYS A 338 21.21 -4.98 -0.79
C LYS A 338 20.09 -4.44 -1.67
N ASN A 339 19.49 -3.33 -1.25
CA ASN A 339 18.38 -2.69 -1.95
C ASN A 339 18.47 -1.16 -1.88
N ASP A 340 17.68 -0.48 -2.72
CA ASP A 340 17.65 0.99 -2.81
C ASP A 340 16.68 1.60 -1.78
N LEU A 341 15.62 0.88 -1.40
CA LEU A 341 14.61 1.34 -0.46
C LEU A 341 13.99 0.16 0.28
N THR A 342 13.82 0.29 1.59
CA THR A 342 13.04 -0.64 2.41
C THR A 342 11.95 0.13 3.16
N ILE A 343 10.70 -0.33 3.04
CA ILE A 343 9.53 0.20 3.73
C ILE A 343 9.02 -0.88 4.69
N VAL A 344 8.94 -0.56 5.97
CA VAL A 344 8.48 -1.49 7.01
C VAL A 344 7.11 -1.05 7.51
N GLY A 345 6.18 -1.99 7.61
CA GLY A 345 4.81 -1.76 8.07
C GLY A 345 3.81 -2.63 7.32
N ASP A 346 2.52 -2.51 7.63
CA ASP A 346 1.47 -3.31 6.98
C ASP A 346 1.55 -3.18 5.44
N VAL A 347 1.95 -4.26 4.78
CA VAL A 347 2.19 -4.27 3.33
C VAL A 347 0.90 -4.05 2.56
N SER A 348 -0.24 -4.57 3.05
CA SER A 348 -1.54 -4.37 2.40
C SER A 348 -1.95 -2.91 2.46
N ASN A 349 -1.79 -2.25 3.61
CA ASN A 349 -2.10 -0.84 3.77
C ASN A 349 -1.16 0.04 2.94
N ASN A 350 0.13 -0.30 2.88
CA ASN A 350 1.12 0.43 2.08
C ASN A 350 0.82 0.36 0.58
N ILE A 351 0.43 -0.82 0.07
CA ILE A 351 0.01 -0.98 -1.33
C ILE A 351 -1.30 -0.25 -1.63
N LYS A 352 -2.25 -0.27 -0.70
CA LYS A 352 -3.49 0.50 -0.83
C LYS A 352 -3.22 2.01 -0.90
N LEU A 353 -2.40 2.53 0.00
CA LEU A 353 -1.97 3.93 0.00
C LEU A 353 -1.20 4.28 -1.28
N LEU A 354 -0.30 3.41 -1.74
CA LEU A 354 0.41 3.59 -3.01
C LEU A 354 -0.57 3.68 -4.18
N THR A 355 -1.56 2.79 -4.25
CA THR A 355 -2.60 2.79 -5.29
C THR A 355 -3.40 4.10 -5.27
N GLN A 356 -3.75 4.61 -4.08
CA GLN A 356 -4.40 5.92 -3.93
C GLN A 356 -3.51 7.10 -4.35
N ILE A 357 -2.21 7.03 -4.08
CA ILE A 357 -1.23 8.04 -4.54
C ILE A 357 -1.12 8.04 -6.06
N MET A 358 -1.14 6.85 -6.67
CA MET A 358 -0.92 6.64 -8.10
C MET A 358 -2.17 6.90 -8.94
N SER A 359 -3.36 6.76 -8.36
CA SER A 359 -4.63 7.00 -9.03
C SER A 359 -4.59 8.35 -9.76
N PRO A 360 -4.86 8.39 -11.07
CA PRO A 360 -5.00 9.66 -11.77
C PRO A 360 -6.14 10.40 -11.10
N ASN A 361 -5.87 11.58 -10.57
CA ASN A 361 -6.93 12.44 -10.07
C ASN A 361 -7.99 12.58 -11.18
N THR A 362 -9.24 12.24 -10.87
CA THR A 362 -10.40 13.00 -11.32
C THR A 362 -10.21 14.45 -10.86
N ILE A 363 -9.35 15.17 -11.58
CA ILE A 363 -9.42 16.61 -11.75
C ILE A 363 -9.54 16.72 -13.26
N GLU A 364 -10.77 16.60 -13.75
CA GLU A 364 -11.12 17.24 -15.01
C GLU A 364 -10.86 18.73 -14.80
N VAL A 365 -9.93 19.27 -15.58
CA VAL A 365 -9.60 20.70 -15.64
C VAL A 365 -10.79 21.49 -16.17
#